data_AF-A0A4Q1QVB8-F1
#
_entry.id   AF-A0A4Q1QVB8-F1
#
_cell.length_a   1.000
_cell.length_b   1.000
_cell.length_c   1.000
_cell.angle_alpha   90.00
_cell.angle_beta   90.00
_cell.angle_gamma   90.00
#
_symmetry.space_group_name_H-M   'P 1'
#
loop_
_entity.id
_entity.type
_entity.pdbx_description
1 polymer ?
#
loop_
_entity_poly.entity_id
_entity_poly.type
_entity_poly.pdbx_seq_one_letter_code
_entity_poly.pdbx_strand_id
1 'polypeptide(L)'
;MHENAGDPPFRRAGAAGGALETTVDALMDGVCADLKRLAAIPSIAFPGFSPEPVLQARDLLVALLRDAGVADIGELNLPGTAPVITGSLPPPYSPLCTAARRVRTSAKTT
;
A
#
# COMPACT_ATOMS: atom_id res chain seq x y z
N MET A 1 -39.40 -21.68 9.48
CA MET A 1 -39.42 -20.88 8.24
C MET A 1 -38.63 -19.61 8.49
N HIS A 2 -37.39 -19.58 8.04
CA HIS A 2 -36.65 -18.34 7.85
C HIS A 2 -35.79 -18.56 6.60
N GLU A 3 -36.36 -18.17 5.47
CA GLU A 3 -35.62 -18.09 4.21
C GLU A 3 -34.57 -16.99 4.37
N ASN A 4 -33.30 -17.37 4.39
CA ASN A 4 -32.22 -16.40 4.24
C ASN A 4 -32.12 -16.10 2.74
N ALA A 5 -32.72 -14.96 2.38
CA ALA A 5 -32.64 -14.37 1.06
C ALA A 5 -31.18 -14.31 0.60
N GLY A 6 -30.94 -14.78 -0.61
CA GLY A 6 -29.62 -15.02 -1.17
C GLY A 6 -28.72 -13.79 -1.13
N ASP A 7 -27.51 -14.01 -0.60
CA ASP A 7 -26.34 -13.22 -0.97
C ASP A 7 -26.12 -13.40 -2.49
N PRO A 8 -26.05 -12.33 -3.30
CA PRO A 8 -25.70 -12.49 -4.71
C PRO A 8 -24.31 -13.11 -4.81
N PRO A 9 -24.07 -14.08 -5.71
CA PRO A 9 -22.76 -14.68 -5.86
C PRO A 9 -21.84 -13.69 -6.55
N PHE A 10 -21.22 -12.76 -5.81
CA PHE A 10 -19.85 -12.40 -6.14
C PHE A 10 -19.11 -13.72 -6.11
N ARG A 11 -18.81 -14.26 -7.29
CA ARG A 11 -18.16 -15.57 -7.46
C ARG A 11 -16.81 -15.52 -6.74
N ARG A 12 -16.81 -15.82 -5.44
CA ARG A 12 -15.60 -16.03 -4.66
C ARG A 12 -14.93 -17.22 -5.31
N ALA A 13 -13.72 -17.00 -5.83
CA ALA A 13 -12.83 -18.09 -6.18
C ALA A 13 -12.53 -18.84 -4.87
N GLY A 14 -13.38 -19.80 -4.50
CA GLY A 14 -13.43 -20.36 -3.14
C GLY A 14 -12.14 -21.01 -2.65
N ALA A 15 -11.28 -21.47 -3.57
CA ALA A 15 -9.94 -21.96 -3.24
C ALA A 15 -8.89 -20.84 -3.12
N ALA A 16 -9.01 -19.76 -3.89
CA ALA A 16 -8.12 -18.60 -3.81
C ALA A 16 -8.45 -17.69 -2.62
N GLY A 17 -9.72 -17.67 -2.19
CA GLY A 17 -10.15 -17.08 -0.92
C GLY A 17 -9.43 -17.75 0.24
N GLY A 18 -9.62 -19.07 0.42
CA GLY A 18 -9.00 -19.82 1.53
C GLY A 18 -7.48 -19.66 1.63
N ALA A 19 -6.79 -19.63 0.48
CA ALA A 19 -5.35 -19.37 0.43
C ALA A 19 -4.98 -17.93 0.83
N LEU A 20 -5.80 -16.94 0.43
CA LEU A 20 -5.62 -15.56 0.84
C LEU A 20 -5.85 -15.38 2.34
N GLU A 21 -6.93 -15.95 2.89
CA GLU A 21 -7.20 -15.87 4.33
C GLU A 21 -6.06 -16.47 5.17
N THR A 22 -5.56 -17.65 4.78
CA THR A 22 -4.37 -18.26 5.43
C THR A 22 -3.13 -17.37 5.35
N THR A 23 -2.92 -16.71 4.20
CA THR A 23 -1.79 -15.78 4.01
C THR A 23 -1.94 -14.56 4.90
N VAL A 24 -3.15 -13.99 5.00
CA VAL A 24 -3.44 -12.84 5.85
C VAL A 24 -3.18 -13.19 7.31
N ASP A 25 -3.70 -14.33 7.78
CA ASP A 25 -3.51 -14.80 9.16
C ASP A 25 -2.03 -14.94 9.50
N ALA A 26 -1.22 -15.49 8.59
CA ALA A 26 0.22 -15.63 8.76
C ALA A 26 0.97 -14.29 8.81
N LEU A 27 0.43 -13.22 8.21
CA LEU A 27 1.04 -11.89 8.20
C LEU A 27 0.62 -11.01 9.39
N MET A 28 -0.50 -11.32 10.05
CA MET A 28 -1.11 -10.44 11.06
C MET A 28 -0.20 -10.12 12.25
N ASP A 29 0.56 -11.10 12.75
CA ASP A 29 1.48 -10.87 13.89
C ASP A 29 2.57 -9.85 13.54
N GLY A 30 3.15 -9.95 12.34
CA GLY A 30 4.15 -9.01 11.84
C GLY A 30 3.59 -7.61 11.66
N VAL A 31 2.43 -7.51 10.98
CA VAL A 31 1.73 -6.22 10.77
C VAL A 31 1.41 -5.56 12.12
N CYS A 32 0.94 -6.32 13.10
CA CYS A 32 0.65 -5.78 14.44
C CYS A 32 1.92 -5.31 15.15
N ALA A 33 3.05 -6.01 15.02
CA ALA A 33 4.32 -5.58 15.58
C ALA A 33 4.79 -4.26 14.94
N ASP A 34 4.68 -4.13 13.62
CA ASP A 34 5.07 -2.94 12.88
C ASP A 34 4.22 -1.73 13.25
N LEU A 35 2.91 -1.91 13.37
CA LEU A 35 1.99 -0.86 13.83
C LEU A 35 2.28 -0.43 15.26
N LYS A 36 2.65 -1.35 16.16
CA LYS A 36 3.07 -0.99 17.53
C LYS A 36 4.34 -0.14 17.52
N ARG A 37 5.31 -0.46 16.65
CA ARG A 37 6.55 0.32 16.49
C ARG A 37 6.25 1.74 15.98
N LEU A 38 5.38 1.86 14.98
CA LEU A 38 4.94 3.17 14.45
C LEU A 38 4.19 3.98 15.52
N ALA A 39 3.22 3.36 16.20
CA ALA A 39 2.39 4.04 17.21
C ALA A 39 3.17 4.48 18.47
N ALA A 40 4.34 3.88 18.72
CA ALA A 40 5.22 4.31 19.80
C ALA A 40 5.92 5.64 19.52
N ILE A 41 5.98 6.07 18.25
CA ILE A 41 6.56 7.35 17.85
C ILE A 41 5.51 8.46 18.04
N PRO A 42 5.76 9.50 18.85
CA PRO A 42 4.81 10.59 19.09
C PRO A 42 4.77 11.59 17.91
N SER A 43 4.39 11.12 16.71
CA SER A 43 4.42 11.85 15.43
C SER A 43 3.27 12.86 15.27
N ILE A 44 3.19 13.84 16.16
CA ILE A 44 2.13 14.86 16.15
C ILE A 44 2.48 15.98 15.15
N ALA A 45 1.76 16.04 14.03
CA ALA A 45 1.96 17.03 12.96
C ALA A 45 1.11 18.31 13.16
N PHE A 46 1.09 18.86 14.38
CA PHE A 46 0.38 20.11 14.71
C PHE A 46 1.36 21.24 15.05
N PRO A 47 0.97 22.52 14.83
CA PRO A 47 1.79 23.66 15.24
C PRO A 47 2.14 23.61 16.74
N GLY A 48 3.39 23.93 17.08
CA GLY A 48 3.88 23.91 18.46
C GLY A 48 4.47 22.58 18.92
N PHE A 49 4.41 21.52 18.09
CA PHE A 49 5.09 20.25 18.33
C PHE A 49 6.35 20.12 17.49
N SER A 50 7.31 19.32 17.97
CA SER A 50 8.57 19.07 17.25
C SER A 50 8.30 18.28 15.96
N PRO A 51 8.93 18.62 14.82
CA PRO A 51 8.80 17.87 13.58
C PRO A 51 9.60 16.55 13.59
N GLU A 52 10.60 16.40 14.47
CA GLU A 52 11.50 15.23 14.52
C GLU A 52 10.75 13.88 14.59
N PRO A 53 9.79 13.67 15.52
CA PRO A 53 9.03 12.43 15.58
C PRO A 53 8.23 12.11 14.31
N VAL A 54 7.80 13.15 13.56
CA VAL A 54 7.10 12.96 12.28
C VAL A 54 8.08 12.46 11.21
N LEU A 55 9.29 13.01 11.18
CA LEU A 55 10.36 12.56 10.27
C LEU A 55 10.83 11.14 10.62
N GLN A 56 10.90 10.81 11.91
CA GLN A 56 11.22 9.45 12.36
C GLN A 56 10.16 8.43 11.93
N ALA A 57 8.87 8.77 12.09
CA ALA A 57 7.77 7.92 11.64
C ALA A 57 7.77 7.75 10.12
N ARG A 58 8.08 8.82 9.37
CA ARG A 58 8.28 8.79 7.91
C ARG A 58 9.36 7.78 7.55
N ASP A 59 10.54 7.86 8.18
CA ASP A 59 11.67 6.98 7.84
C ASP A 59 11.37 5.52 8.12
N LEU A 60 10.70 5.24 9.25
CA LEU A 60 10.23 3.89 9.57
C LEU A 60 9.22 3.38 8.54
N LEU A 61 8.27 4.22 8.12
CA LEU A 61 7.27 3.85 7.12
C LEU A 61 7.90 3.59 5.75
N VAL A 62 8.88 4.39 5.32
CA VAL A 62 9.63 4.15 4.07
C VAL A 62 10.34 2.80 4.12
N ALA A 63 10.97 2.46 5.24
CA ALA A 63 11.62 1.16 5.41
C ALA A 63 10.62 0.00 5.27
N LEU A 64 9.48 0.08 5.96
CA LEU A 64 8.42 -0.93 5.90
C LEU A 64 7.85 -1.11 4.47
N LEU A 65 7.64 -0.01 3.74
CA LEU A 65 7.15 -0.07 2.35
C LEU A 65 8.17 -0.73 1.42
N ARG A 66 9.47 -0.49 1.60
CA ARG A 66 10.52 -1.15 0.83
C ARG A 66 10.57 -2.65 1.12
N ASP A 67 10.47 -3.03 2.39
CA ASP A 67 10.44 -4.44 2.81
C ASP A 67 9.23 -5.17 2.24
N ALA A 68 8.09 -4.48 2.10
CA ALA A 68 6.89 -4.99 1.44
C ALA A 68 6.97 -5.04 -0.10
N GLY A 69 8.08 -4.59 -0.70
CA GLY A 69 8.34 -4.67 -2.14
C GLY A 69 7.96 -3.43 -2.95
N VAL A 70 7.69 -2.29 -2.31
CA VAL A 70 7.50 -1.01 -3.01
C VAL A 70 8.86 -0.47 -3.45
N ALA A 71 9.18 -0.62 -4.73
CA ALA A 71 10.48 -0.24 -5.28
C ALA A 71 10.59 1.27 -5.60
N ASP A 72 9.49 1.87 -6.08
CA ASP A 72 9.45 3.28 -6.47
C ASP A 72 8.76 4.08 -5.37
N ILE A 73 9.56 4.74 -4.52
CA ILE A 73 9.10 5.58 -3.43
C ILE A 73 9.60 7.00 -3.67
N GLY A 74 8.66 7.95 -3.72
CA GLY A 74 8.92 9.37 -3.83
C GLY A 74 8.56 10.13 -2.56
N GLU A 75 9.05 11.38 -2.47
CA GLU A 75 8.73 12.30 -1.40
C GLU A 75 8.37 13.67 -2.00
N LEU A 76 7.32 14.28 -1.47
CA LEU A 76 6.90 15.63 -1.80
C LEU A 76 6.96 16.51 -0.55
N ASN A 77 7.80 17.53 -0.61
CA ASN A 77 7.96 18.53 0.44
C ASN A 77 7.10 19.76 0.12
N LEU A 78 6.11 20.03 0.96
CA LEU A 78 5.21 21.17 0.81
C LEU A 78 5.41 22.17 1.95
N PRO A 79 5.25 23.48 1.69
CA PRO A 79 5.41 24.49 2.73
C PRO A 79 4.40 24.30 3.86
N GLY A 80 4.88 24.25 5.11
CA GLY A 80 4.03 24.22 6.30
C GLY A 80 3.35 22.89 6.58
N THR A 81 3.73 21.80 5.91
CA THR A 81 3.18 20.46 6.17
C THR A 81 4.29 19.45 6.41
N ALA A 82 3.92 18.30 6.97
CA ALA A 82 4.79 17.12 6.97
C ALA A 82 5.09 16.66 5.53
N PRO A 83 6.22 15.98 5.29
CA PRO A 83 6.52 15.39 3.99
C PRO A 83 5.47 14.35 3.59
N VAL A 84 5.06 14.37 2.32
CA VAL A 84 4.15 13.35 1.76
C VAL A 84 4.99 12.28 1.08
N ILE A 85 4.78 11.02 1.46
CA ILE A 85 5.42 9.87 0.82
C ILE A 85 4.48 9.34 -0.26
N THR A 86 5.00 9.06 -1.44
CA THR A 86 4.29 8.37 -2.52
C THR A 86 4.97 7.04 -2.83
N GLY A 87 4.19 6.03 -3.19
CA GLY A 87 4.70 4.71 -3.57
C GLY A 87 4.00 4.19 -4.81
N SER A 88 4.75 3.58 -5.72
CA SER A 88 4.23 2.99 -6.95
C SER A 88 4.56 1.51 -7.01
N LEU A 89 3.55 0.70 -7.31
CA LEU A 89 3.68 -0.73 -7.58
C LEU A 89 3.32 -0.99 -9.04
N PRO A 90 4.14 -1.77 -9.77
CA PRO A 90 3.80 -2.15 -11.13
C PRO A 90 2.51 -2.98 -11.13
N PRO A 91 1.68 -2.89 -12.18
CA PRO A 91 0.53 -3.76 -12.30
C PRO A 91 0.99 -5.23 -12.31
N PRO A 92 0.19 -6.16 -11.77
CA PRO A 92 0.50 -7.58 -11.88
C PRO A 92 0.62 -7.95 -13.37
N TYR A 93 1.64 -8.75 -13.70
CA TYR A 93 1.83 -9.21 -15.06
C TYR A 93 0.62 -10.03 -15.49
N SER A 94 -0.16 -9.50 -16.42
CA SER A 94 -1.21 -10.23 -17.12
C SER A 94 -0.98 -10.10 -18.63
N PRO A 95 -1.27 -11.16 -19.41
CA PRO A 95 -1.05 -11.13 -20.86
C PRO A 95 -1.84 -10.02 -21.56
N LEU A 96 -2.99 -9.58 -20.99
CA LEU A 96 -3.78 -8.46 -21.49
C LEU A 96 -3.07 -7.10 -21.35
N CYS A 97 -2.27 -6.92 -20.31
CA CYS A 97 -1.54 -5.66 -20.06
C CYS A 97 -0.38 -5.44 -21.06
N THR A 98 0.17 -6.53 -21.62
CA THR A 98 1.24 -6.47 -22.62
C THR A 98 0.77 -5.86 -23.95
N ALA A 99 -0.50 -6.05 -24.33
CA ALA A 99 -1.07 -5.49 -25.57
C ALA A 99 -1.15 -3.94 -25.54
N ALA A 100 -1.43 -3.34 -24.38
CA ALA A 100 -1.56 -1.88 -24.24
C ALA A 100 -0.21 -1.13 -24.22
N ARG A 101 0.90 -1.81 -23.89
CA ARG A 101 2.25 -1.19 -23.83
C ARG A 101 2.84 -0.86 -25.21
N ARG A 102 2.40 -1.53 -26.28
CA ARG A 102 2.89 -1.29 -27.66
C ARG A 102 2.35 -0.04 -28.34
N VAL A 103 1.29 0.58 -27.84
CA VAL A 103 0.64 1.71 -28.53
C VAL A 103 1.33 3.06 -28.26
N ARG A 104 2.17 3.18 -27.22
CA ARG A 104 2.75 4.47 -26.80
C ARG A 104 4.11 4.85 -27.40
N THR A 105 4.74 4.00 -28.22
CA THR A 105 6.08 4.30 -28.78
C THR A 105 6.05 4.88 -30.20
N SER A 106 4.88 5.22 -30.76
CA SER A 106 4.77 5.70 -32.14
C SER A 106 4.17 7.11 -32.22
N ALA A 107 4.86 8.11 -31.65
CA ALA A 107 4.59 9.52 -31.96
C ALA A 107 5.79 10.41 -31.60
N LYS A 108 6.91 10.27 -32.34
CA LYS A 108 7.92 11.34 -32.47
C LYS A 108 8.75 11.15 -33.73
N THR A 109 8.20 11.58 -34.87
CA THR A 109 8.97 11.92 -36.08
C THR A 109 8.21 13.00 -36.85
N THR A 110 8.94 14.07 -37.21
CA THR A 110 8.58 15.24 -38.03
C THR A 110 8.15 16.47 -37.25
#